data_AF-A0A0G4ETF0-F1
#
_entry.id   AF-A0A0G4ETF0-F1
#
_cell.length_a   1.000
_cell.length_b   1.000
_cell.length_c   1.000
_cell.angle_alpha   90.00
_cell.angle_beta   90.00
_cell.angle_gamma   90.00
#
_symmetry.space_group_name_H-M   'P 1'
#
loop_
_entity.id
_entity.type
_entity.pdbx_description
1 polymer ?
#
loop_
_entity_poly.entity_id
_entity_poly.type
_entity_poly.pdbx_seq_one_letter_code
_entity_poly.pdbx_strand_id
1 'polypeptide(L)'
;MQAGLAVASRHVLGSHRSPALAATASPSPYATQFQQRLVHRRLLTSPAADILLQRWEKKRYRLVSNCGVQCVMDLLRNWFEVQRTYEFAHADLAVRPFGVGEDLWLPVQVKTCKQKSSSGGRAWFFHLVQQYAGMPVVCVALREYRIWCYDGSMLKEEGGKSGHIAISENGKWDHEKFRCSATLEGQESLAHKLLLAYHDTAFIKDSLGNIMRQRSETHQKGEESVAAWAPLLSAAGMDIRPRQLRYEDTPVDAVWRWNGKKFLKSAGRKGARLTIQLYEEQDFDLLAVSVPGDRYFYLIPTEVLVQRGKVRGNGERRKCSGSSLYLWTPEAQVMQKRKEENGCRGRKADFWASEYLIDTCADDGRVGRLHAILEGAKCSK
;
A
#
# COMPACT_ATOMS: atom_id res chain seq x y z
N MET A 1 47.20 55.43 -15.92
CA MET A 1 48.21 55.54 -16.99
C MET A 1 49.54 55.10 -16.41
N GLN A 2 49.97 53.88 -16.76
CA GLN A 2 51.13 53.55 -17.62
C GLN A 2 52.46 53.67 -16.86
N ALA A 3 53.06 52.54 -16.46
CA ALA A 3 54.05 51.73 -17.23
C ALA A 3 55.46 52.37 -17.12
N GLY A 4 56.58 51.67 -16.92
CA GLY A 4 56.89 50.25 -16.79
C GLY A 4 58.43 50.08 -16.70
N LEU A 5 58.87 48.82 -16.68
CA LEU A 5 60.26 48.32 -16.86
C LEU A 5 61.29 48.65 -15.76
N ALA A 6 62.31 47.85 -15.45
CA ALA A 6 62.61 46.41 -15.47
C ALA A 6 64.14 46.34 -15.22
N VAL A 7 64.64 45.62 -14.23
CA VAL A 7 66.01 45.06 -14.27
C VAL A 7 66.03 43.72 -13.53
N ALA A 8 66.57 42.72 -14.21
CA ALA A 8 66.80 41.37 -13.74
C ALA A 8 68.13 41.28 -12.96
N SER A 9 68.21 40.32 -12.04
CA SER A 9 69.47 39.60 -11.84
C SER A 9 69.23 38.18 -11.29
N ARG A 10 69.84 37.22 -11.97
CA ARG A 10 69.88 35.78 -11.69
C ARG A 10 70.99 35.50 -10.67
N HIS A 11 70.76 34.55 -9.77
CA HIS A 11 71.72 33.61 -9.15
C HIS A 11 70.90 32.81 -8.10
N VAL A 12 71.10 31.55 -7.75
CA VAL A 12 71.90 30.41 -8.20
C VAL A 12 71.37 29.20 -7.40
N LEU A 13 71.40 28.02 -8.02
CA LEU A 13 71.44 26.65 -7.46
C LEU A 13 70.81 26.34 -6.08
N GLY A 14 69.83 25.44 -6.09
CA GLY A 14 69.37 24.71 -4.91
C GLY A 14 68.59 23.46 -5.30
N SER A 15 69.29 22.42 -5.74
CA SER A 15 68.73 21.10 -6.02
C SER A 15 68.42 20.39 -4.70
N HIS A 16 67.13 20.27 -4.35
CA HIS A 16 66.66 19.28 -3.40
C HIS A 16 65.55 18.44 -4.04
N ARG A 17 65.93 17.23 -4.48
CA ARG A 17 65.00 16.13 -4.75
C ARG A 17 64.27 15.79 -3.46
N SER A 18 63.00 16.17 -3.37
CA SER A 18 62.07 15.59 -2.40
C SER A 18 61.60 14.23 -2.94
N PRO A 19 61.55 13.17 -2.12
CA PRO A 19 61.02 11.89 -2.55
C PRO A 19 59.51 12.02 -2.76
N ALA A 20 59.03 11.56 -3.91
CA ALA A 20 57.62 11.39 -4.18
C ALA A 20 57.05 10.38 -3.18
N LEU A 21 56.37 10.90 -2.14
CA LEU A 21 55.45 10.11 -1.35
C LEU A 21 54.32 9.70 -2.28
N ALA A 22 54.34 8.44 -2.69
CA ALA A 22 53.20 7.77 -3.30
C ALA A 22 52.02 7.86 -2.33
N ALA A 23 51.13 8.82 -2.60
CA ALA A 23 49.83 8.86 -1.97
C ALA A 23 49.09 7.58 -2.39
N THR A 24 49.13 6.58 -1.52
CA THR A 24 48.19 5.46 -1.55
C THR A 24 46.82 6.07 -1.37
N ALA A 25 46.12 6.31 -2.47
CA ALA A 25 44.72 6.68 -2.47
C ALA A 25 43.96 5.56 -1.76
N SER A 26 43.66 5.80 -0.49
CA SER A 26 42.75 4.94 0.26
C SER A 26 41.43 4.92 -0.51
N PRO A 27 40.92 3.73 -0.87
CA PRO A 27 39.66 3.65 -1.59
C PRO A 27 38.58 4.32 -0.75
N SER A 28 37.87 5.27 -1.36
CA SER A 28 36.78 5.99 -0.73
C SER A 28 35.85 5.01 -0.01
N PRO A 29 35.45 5.27 1.24
CA PRO A 29 34.51 4.42 1.99
C PRO A 29 33.14 4.29 1.32
N TYR A 30 32.90 5.02 0.22
CA TYR A 30 31.70 4.88 -0.62
C TYR A 30 31.86 3.87 -1.78
N ALA A 31 33.08 3.52 -2.19
CA ALA A 31 33.31 2.52 -3.24
C ALA A 31 33.03 1.08 -2.73
N THR A 32 33.26 0.83 -1.45
CA THR A 32 32.96 -0.45 -0.78
C THR A 32 31.46 -0.71 -0.61
N GLN A 33 30.62 0.32 -0.47
CA GLN A 33 29.16 0.14 -0.39
C GLN A 33 28.55 -0.37 -1.71
N PHE A 34 29.09 0.03 -2.86
CA PHE A 34 28.58 -0.39 -4.17
C PHE A 34 29.06 -1.81 -4.53
N GLN A 35 30.30 -2.17 -4.18
CA GLN A 35 30.79 -3.54 -4.34
C GLN A 35 30.16 -4.53 -3.34
N GLN A 36 29.89 -4.12 -2.09
CA GLN A 36 29.12 -4.93 -1.13
C GLN A 36 27.67 -5.17 -1.62
N ARG A 37 27.04 -4.20 -2.29
CA ARG A 37 25.73 -4.39 -2.94
C ARG A 37 25.78 -5.38 -4.10
N LEU A 38 26.88 -5.41 -4.87
CA LEU A 38 27.07 -6.35 -5.99
C LEU A 38 27.37 -7.78 -5.52
N VAL A 39 28.11 -7.95 -4.42
CA VAL A 39 28.35 -9.26 -3.79
C VAL A 39 27.08 -9.81 -3.12
N HIS A 40 26.28 -8.96 -2.47
CA HIS A 40 24.95 -9.38 -1.97
C HIS A 40 23.99 -9.77 -3.09
N ARG A 41 24.08 -9.15 -4.27
CA ARG A 41 23.20 -9.48 -5.41
C ARG A 41 23.49 -10.85 -6.03
N ARG A 42 24.71 -11.38 -5.88
CA ARG A 42 25.08 -12.71 -6.40
C ARG A 42 24.79 -13.86 -5.42
N LEU A 43 24.70 -13.60 -4.12
CA LEU A 43 24.42 -14.62 -3.10
C LEU A 43 22.92 -14.82 -2.80
N LEU A 44 22.04 -14.03 -3.41
CA LEU A 44 20.60 -14.01 -3.12
C LEU A 44 19.75 -14.43 -4.32
N THR A 45 20.13 -15.50 -5.03
CA THR A 45 19.28 -16.11 -6.08
C THR A 45 18.36 -17.21 -5.53
N SER A 46 18.34 -17.40 -4.21
CA SER A 46 17.40 -18.30 -3.55
C SER A 46 15.99 -17.65 -3.52
N PRO A 47 14.92 -18.39 -3.82
CA PRO A 47 13.54 -17.92 -3.65
C PRO A 47 13.26 -17.30 -2.28
N ALA A 48 13.90 -17.80 -1.22
CA ALA A 48 13.78 -17.23 0.13
C ALA A 48 14.29 -15.78 0.22
N ALA A 49 15.33 -15.44 -0.55
CA ALA A 49 15.86 -14.08 -0.60
C ALA A 49 14.92 -13.11 -1.32
N ASP A 50 14.26 -13.57 -2.41
CA ASP A 50 13.24 -12.77 -3.11
C ASP A 50 12.03 -12.48 -2.19
N ILE A 51 11.61 -13.46 -1.38
CA ILE A 51 10.51 -13.30 -0.41
C ILE A 51 10.87 -12.27 0.66
N LEU A 52 12.06 -12.39 1.26
CA LEU A 52 12.55 -11.43 2.26
C LEU A 52 12.68 -10.03 1.65
N LEU A 53 13.13 -9.92 0.40
CA LEU A 53 13.22 -8.65 -0.31
C LEU A 53 11.84 -8.02 -0.51
N GLN A 54 10.82 -8.78 -0.95
CA GLN A 54 9.45 -8.26 -1.11
C GLN A 54 8.84 -7.81 0.23
N ARG A 55 9.03 -8.60 1.30
CA ARG A 55 8.58 -8.22 2.66
C ARG A 55 9.27 -6.94 3.14
N TRP A 56 10.58 -6.84 2.91
CA TRP A 56 11.35 -5.65 3.22
C TRP A 56 10.90 -4.44 2.39
N GLU A 57 10.64 -4.61 1.10
CA GLU A 57 10.11 -3.55 0.23
C GLU A 57 8.74 -3.07 0.72
N LYS A 58 7.83 -3.97 1.11
CA LYS A 58 6.52 -3.60 1.70
C LYS A 58 6.69 -2.81 2.99
N LYS A 59 7.53 -3.32 3.91
CA LYS A 59 7.84 -2.62 5.17
C LYS A 59 8.42 -1.24 4.87
N ARG A 60 9.26 -1.12 3.84
CA ARG A 60 9.82 0.14 3.37
C ARG A 60 8.78 1.06 2.73
N TYR A 61 7.82 0.56 1.94
CA TYR A 61 6.73 1.37 1.39
C TYR A 61 5.80 1.89 2.48
N ARG A 62 5.42 1.04 3.44
CA ARG A 62 4.66 1.46 4.63
C ARG A 62 5.43 2.50 5.44
N LEU A 63 6.72 2.27 5.66
CA LEU A 63 7.58 3.24 6.33
C LEU A 63 7.59 4.58 5.58
N VAL A 64 7.71 4.56 4.24
CA VAL A 64 7.62 5.79 3.42
C VAL A 64 6.27 6.47 3.60
N SER A 65 5.16 5.75 3.48
CA SER A 65 3.82 6.33 3.68
C SER A 65 3.64 6.92 5.07
N ASN A 66 4.02 6.17 6.10
CA ASN A 66 3.92 6.58 7.50
C ASN A 66 4.83 7.78 7.80
N CYS A 67 6.04 7.82 7.24
CA CYS A 67 6.92 8.98 7.35
C CYS A 67 6.30 10.23 6.71
N GLY A 68 5.59 10.10 5.59
CA GLY A 68 4.90 11.22 4.97
C GLY A 68 3.73 11.73 5.82
N VAL A 69 2.91 10.82 6.35
CA VAL A 69 1.82 11.18 7.28
C VAL A 69 2.38 11.87 8.51
N GLN A 70 3.42 11.31 9.15
CA GLN A 70 4.05 11.91 10.31
C GLN A 70 4.63 13.29 9.99
N CYS A 71 5.31 13.43 8.85
CA CYS A 71 5.83 14.73 8.40
C CYS A 71 4.72 15.78 8.28
N VAL A 72 3.53 15.41 7.77
CA VAL A 72 2.38 16.31 7.72
C VAL A 72 1.87 16.64 9.12
N MET A 73 1.70 15.65 10.00
CA MET A 73 1.25 15.87 11.38
C MET A 73 2.18 16.85 12.12
N ASP A 74 3.49 16.69 11.99
CA ASP A 74 4.49 17.54 12.66
C ASP A 74 4.40 19.01 12.21
N LEU A 75 4.08 19.25 10.94
CA LEU A 75 3.89 20.59 10.38
C LEU A 75 2.59 21.26 10.84
N LEU A 76 1.58 20.47 11.21
CA LEU A 76 0.25 20.97 11.56
C LEU A 76 0.02 21.13 13.07
N ARG A 77 0.87 20.52 13.91
CA ARG A 77 0.67 20.43 15.37
C ARG A 77 0.47 21.75 16.12
N ASN A 78 0.90 22.88 15.54
CA ASN A 78 0.77 24.21 16.16
C ASN A 78 -0.52 24.93 15.77
N TRP A 79 -1.24 24.43 14.76
CA TRP A 79 -2.40 25.12 14.16
C TRP A 79 -3.68 24.29 14.21
N PHE A 80 -3.55 22.95 14.25
CA PHE A 80 -4.66 22.02 14.19
C PHE A 80 -4.59 21.00 15.32
N GLU A 81 -5.77 20.61 15.79
CA GLU A 81 -5.98 19.27 16.31
C GLU A 81 -5.88 18.30 15.14
N VAL A 82 -5.03 17.28 15.26
CA VAL A 82 -4.77 16.30 14.21
C VAL A 82 -5.08 14.91 14.72
N GLN A 83 -6.00 14.23 14.06
CA GLN A 83 -6.33 12.83 14.34
C GLN A 83 -5.90 11.98 13.16
N ARG A 84 -5.04 11.00 13.42
CA ARG A 84 -4.70 10.00 12.42
C ARG A 84 -5.85 9.02 12.28
N THR A 85 -6.32 8.81 11.06
CA THR A 85 -7.38 7.83 10.80
C THR A 85 -6.84 6.40 10.83
N TYR A 86 -7.73 5.43 10.89
CA TYR A 86 -7.34 4.03 10.76
C TYR A 86 -6.73 3.74 9.39
N GLU A 87 -5.82 2.76 9.32
CA GLU A 87 -5.39 2.25 8.02
C GLU A 87 -6.58 1.85 7.16
N PHE A 88 -6.48 2.15 5.86
CA PHE A 88 -7.53 1.94 4.85
C PHE A 88 -8.79 2.82 4.99
N ALA A 89 -8.78 3.80 5.89
CA ALA A 89 -9.74 4.89 5.83
C ALA A 89 -9.59 5.68 4.52
N HIS A 90 -10.64 6.39 4.15
CA HIS A 90 -10.66 7.19 2.93
C HIS A 90 -9.76 8.43 3.02
N ALA A 91 -9.52 8.95 4.23
CA ALA A 91 -8.51 9.96 4.52
C ALA A 91 -7.41 9.34 5.38
N ASP A 92 -6.19 9.90 5.40
CA ASP A 92 -5.13 9.47 6.33
C ASP A 92 -5.16 10.29 7.64
N LEU A 93 -5.69 11.50 7.56
CA LEU A 93 -5.78 12.45 8.66
C LEU A 93 -7.18 13.07 8.69
N ALA A 94 -7.62 13.45 9.88
CA ALA A 94 -8.70 14.40 10.11
C ALA A 94 -8.11 15.58 10.87
N VAL A 95 -8.31 16.80 10.38
CA VAL A 95 -7.76 18.01 11.00
C VAL A 95 -8.85 19.00 11.35
N ARG A 96 -8.69 19.70 12.48
CA ARG A 96 -9.59 20.77 12.93
C ARG A 96 -8.76 21.93 13.50
N PRO A 97 -8.94 23.18 13.05
CA PRO A 97 -8.19 24.31 13.59
C PRO A 97 -8.42 24.45 15.10
N PHE A 98 -7.38 24.88 15.83
CA PHE A 98 -7.54 25.15 17.26
C PHE A 98 -8.59 26.24 17.52
N GLY A 99 -9.35 26.08 18.60
CA GLY A 99 -10.41 27.02 19.00
C GLY A 99 -11.76 26.78 18.34
N VAL A 100 -11.85 25.87 17.36
CA VAL A 100 -13.13 25.45 16.78
C VAL A 100 -13.77 24.38 17.68
N GLY A 101 -14.90 24.72 18.30
CA GLY A 101 -15.60 23.85 19.25
C GLY A 101 -16.48 22.80 18.60
N GLU A 102 -16.95 23.03 17.37
CA GLU A 102 -17.81 22.09 16.65
C GLU A 102 -17.05 20.80 16.30
N ASP A 103 -17.74 19.66 16.32
CA ASP A 103 -17.23 18.38 15.81
C ASP A 103 -17.29 18.37 14.27
N LEU A 104 -16.54 19.28 13.66
CA LEU A 104 -16.43 19.46 12.22
C LEU A 104 -14.96 19.35 11.84
N TRP A 105 -14.61 18.26 11.17
CA TRP A 105 -13.25 17.92 10.81
C TRP A 105 -13.07 17.91 9.31
N LEU A 106 -11.92 18.38 8.85
CA LEU A 106 -11.50 18.32 7.47
C LEU A 106 -10.72 17.01 7.25
N PRO A 107 -11.26 16.04 6.48
CA PRO A 107 -10.52 14.86 6.08
C PRO A 107 -9.41 15.25 5.08
N VAL A 108 -8.18 14.81 5.34
CA VAL A 108 -7.00 15.08 4.52
C VAL A 108 -6.36 13.76 4.08
N GLN A 109 -6.17 13.60 2.78
CA GLN A 109 -5.41 12.47 2.24
C GLN A 109 -3.94 12.87 2.09
N VAL A 110 -3.03 12.01 2.55
CA VAL A 110 -1.60 12.16 2.32
C VAL A 110 -1.16 11.16 1.25
N LYS A 111 -0.31 11.60 0.32
CA LYS A 111 0.33 10.73 -0.66
C LYS A 111 1.83 10.95 -0.58
N THR A 112 2.57 9.86 -0.51
CA THR A 112 4.01 9.96 -0.27
C THR A 112 4.78 9.20 -1.33
N CYS A 113 5.87 9.81 -1.80
CA CYS A 113 6.88 9.13 -2.58
C CYS A 113 8.25 9.37 -1.95
N LYS A 114 9.16 8.41 -2.15
CA LYS A 114 10.49 8.50 -1.55
C LYS A 114 11.38 9.51 -2.28
N GLN A 115 11.41 9.45 -3.60
CA GLN A 115 12.29 10.22 -4.46
C GLN A 115 11.74 10.24 -5.89
N LYS A 116 12.30 11.11 -6.74
CA LYS A 116 12.02 11.14 -8.18
C LYS A 116 12.25 9.76 -8.84
N SER A 117 11.42 9.43 -9.83
CA SER A 117 11.67 8.28 -10.70
C SER A 117 12.97 8.49 -11.48
N SER A 118 13.80 7.45 -11.55
CA SER A 118 15.01 7.45 -12.38
C SER A 118 14.70 7.17 -13.85
N SER A 119 13.56 6.54 -14.15
CA SER A 119 13.13 6.18 -15.51
C SER A 119 12.03 7.11 -15.98
N GLY A 120 12.26 7.84 -17.08
CA GLY A 120 11.20 8.54 -17.81
C GLY A 120 10.98 10.03 -17.48
N GLY A 121 11.92 10.68 -16.81
CA GLY A 121 11.82 12.10 -16.45
C GLY A 121 11.84 12.29 -14.95
N ARG A 122 12.53 13.35 -14.50
CA ARG A 122 12.85 13.67 -13.11
C ARG A 122 11.58 14.10 -12.33
N ALA A 123 10.61 13.20 -12.24
CA ALA A 123 9.28 13.46 -11.72
C ALA A 123 8.97 12.60 -10.48
N TRP A 124 8.15 13.15 -9.60
CA TRP A 124 7.55 12.45 -8.46
C TRP A 124 6.18 11.91 -8.87
N PHE A 125 5.93 10.63 -8.58
CA PHE A 125 4.68 9.96 -8.97
C PHE A 125 3.83 9.69 -7.73
N PHE A 126 2.57 10.10 -7.79
CA PHE A 126 1.57 9.84 -6.76
C PHE A 126 0.37 9.17 -7.40
N HIS A 127 -0.03 8.02 -6.84
CA HIS A 127 -1.08 7.17 -7.41
C HIS A 127 -2.40 7.31 -6.66
N LEU A 128 -3.47 7.00 -7.38
CA LEU A 128 -4.86 6.97 -6.94
C LEU A 128 -5.34 8.30 -6.35
N VAL A 129 -4.91 9.43 -6.90
CA VAL A 129 -5.23 10.76 -6.36
C VAL A 129 -6.62 11.28 -6.74
N GLN A 130 -7.21 10.74 -7.81
CA GLN A 130 -8.51 11.13 -8.36
C GLN A 130 -9.71 10.68 -7.52
N GLN A 131 -9.50 9.83 -6.52
CA GLN A 131 -10.58 9.27 -5.70
C GLN A 131 -10.96 10.15 -4.51
N TYR A 132 -10.33 11.30 -4.34
CA TYR A 132 -10.44 12.16 -3.15
C TYR A 132 -11.14 13.49 -3.47
N ALA A 133 -12.14 13.47 -4.35
CA ALA A 133 -12.91 14.68 -4.67
C ALA A 133 -13.53 15.29 -3.41
N GLY A 134 -13.47 16.61 -3.29
CA GLY A 134 -13.92 17.34 -2.10
C GLY A 134 -12.98 17.24 -0.89
N MET A 135 -11.76 16.70 -1.04
CA MET A 135 -10.76 16.61 0.04
C MET A 135 -9.44 17.25 -0.38
N PRO A 136 -8.68 17.86 0.55
CA PRO A 136 -7.29 18.21 0.31
C PRO A 136 -6.42 16.96 0.17
N VAL A 137 -5.58 16.93 -0.86
CA VAL A 137 -4.60 15.87 -1.10
C VAL A 137 -3.19 16.44 -0.94
N VAL A 138 -2.51 16.05 0.12
CA VAL A 138 -1.14 16.48 0.45
C VAL A 138 -0.13 15.48 -0.12
N CYS A 139 0.62 15.89 -1.12
CA CYS A 139 1.67 15.09 -1.73
C CYS A 139 3.03 15.43 -1.11
N VAL A 140 3.76 14.42 -0.63
CA VAL A 140 5.05 14.57 0.06
C VAL A 140 6.13 13.78 -0.67
N ALA A 141 7.19 14.47 -1.11
CA ALA A 141 8.41 13.87 -1.61
C ALA A 141 9.48 13.89 -0.50
N LEU A 142 9.65 12.75 0.19
CA LEU A 142 10.43 12.70 1.44
C LEU A 142 11.90 13.08 1.29
N ARG A 143 12.57 12.63 0.22
CA ARG A 143 14.01 12.85 0.06
C ARG A 143 14.36 14.32 -0.16
N GLU A 144 13.50 15.03 -0.89
CA GLU A 144 13.69 16.44 -1.19
C GLU A 144 12.93 17.37 -0.24
N TYR A 145 12.19 16.80 0.74
CA TYR A 145 11.29 17.53 1.64
C TYR A 145 10.36 18.51 0.91
N ARG A 146 9.85 18.11 -0.26
CA ARG A 146 8.89 18.91 -1.03
C ARG A 146 7.47 18.47 -0.73
N ILE A 147 6.60 19.45 -0.55
CA ILE A 147 5.20 19.26 -0.18
C ILE A 147 4.34 20.05 -1.14
N TRP A 148 3.26 19.44 -1.59
CA TRP A 148 2.21 20.10 -2.36
C TRP A 148 0.86 19.81 -1.73
N CYS A 149 -0.05 20.78 -1.77
CA CYS A 149 -1.44 20.61 -1.35
C CYS A 149 -2.34 20.92 -2.54
N TYR A 150 -3.16 19.93 -2.93
CA TYR A 150 -4.08 20.03 -4.04
C TYR A 150 -5.52 19.91 -3.56
N ASP A 151 -6.44 20.52 -4.31
CA ASP A 151 -7.85 20.15 -4.28
C ASP A 151 -8.04 18.80 -4.99
N GLY A 152 -8.59 17.82 -4.28
CA GLY A 152 -8.88 16.51 -4.85
C GLY A 152 -9.94 16.52 -5.96
N SER A 153 -10.83 17.51 -6.00
CA SER A 153 -11.78 17.72 -7.10
C SER A 153 -11.05 18.09 -8.39
N MET A 154 -10.14 19.07 -8.31
CA MET A 154 -9.24 19.43 -9.41
C MET A 154 -8.44 18.21 -9.89
N LEU A 155 -7.88 17.41 -8.97
CA LEU A 155 -7.12 16.21 -9.34
C LEU A 155 -7.98 15.16 -10.07
N LYS A 156 -9.26 15.05 -9.73
CA LYS A 156 -10.21 14.16 -10.41
C LYS A 156 -10.51 14.62 -11.83
N GLU A 157 -10.69 15.92 -12.04
CA GLU A 157 -11.00 16.50 -13.34
C GLU A 157 -9.79 16.53 -14.27
N GLU A 158 -8.65 17.00 -13.76
CA GLU A 158 -7.45 17.27 -14.55
C GLU A 158 -6.44 16.12 -14.57
N GLY A 159 -6.45 15.21 -13.58
CA GLY A 159 -5.55 14.06 -13.50
C GLY A 159 -5.83 12.97 -14.55
N GLY A 160 -6.96 13.09 -15.25
CA GLY A 160 -7.39 12.17 -16.29
C GLY A 160 -7.72 10.76 -15.76
N LYS A 161 -7.99 9.84 -16.70
CA LYS A 161 -8.39 8.45 -16.38
C LYS A 161 -7.27 7.61 -15.74
N SER A 162 -6.03 8.11 -15.77
CA SER A 162 -4.85 7.35 -15.35
C SER A 162 -4.75 7.21 -13.83
N GLY A 163 -5.43 8.11 -13.09
CA GLY A 163 -5.47 8.11 -11.64
C GLY A 163 -4.11 8.32 -10.99
N HIS A 164 -3.14 8.92 -11.68
CA HIS A 164 -1.86 9.27 -11.10
C HIS A 164 -1.44 10.66 -11.56
N ILE A 165 -0.71 11.37 -10.70
CA ILE A 165 -0.04 12.62 -11.06
C ILE A 165 1.46 12.39 -11.10
N ALA A 166 2.08 12.97 -12.13
CA ALA A 166 3.51 13.06 -12.28
C ALA A 166 3.91 14.52 -12.11
N ILE A 167 4.53 14.84 -10.98
CA ILE A 167 5.03 16.18 -10.68
C ILE A 167 6.45 16.26 -11.20
N SER A 168 6.65 16.92 -12.34
CA SER A 168 7.98 17.27 -12.84
C SER A 168 8.37 18.63 -12.29
N GLU A 169 9.67 18.83 -12.07
CA GLU A 169 10.19 20.12 -11.62
C GLU A 169 9.82 21.23 -12.62
N ASN A 170 9.18 22.30 -12.13
CA ASN A 170 8.63 23.40 -12.92
C ASN A 170 7.59 22.95 -13.98
N GLY A 171 7.04 21.74 -13.83
CA GLY A 171 5.96 21.25 -14.66
C GLY A 171 4.59 21.79 -14.22
N LYS A 172 3.54 21.40 -14.95
CA LYS A 172 2.14 21.80 -14.69
C LYS A 172 1.73 21.72 -13.22
N TRP A 173 2.11 20.63 -12.56
CA TRP A 173 1.71 20.34 -11.18
C TRP A 173 2.65 20.93 -10.13
N ASP A 174 3.77 21.50 -10.54
CA ASP A 174 4.82 22.02 -9.65
C ASP A 174 4.81 23.55 -9.63
N HIS A 175 3.66 24.13 -9.30
CA HIS A 175 3.42 25.56 -9.27
C HIS A 175 3.34 26.07 -7.82
N GLU A 176 3.76 27.32 -7.59
CA GLU A 176 3.78 27.98 -6.27
C GLU A 176 2.45 27.86 -5.53
N LYS A 177 1.33 28.16 -6.20
CA LYS A 177 -0.03 27.95 -5.65
C LYS A 177 -0.24 26.59 -4.93
N PHE A 178 0.37 25.51 -5.41
CA PHE A 178 0.25 24.18 -4.81
C PHE A 178 1.38 23.86 -3.84
N ARG A 179 2.59 24.38 -4.09
CA ARG A 179 3.78 24.13 -3.27
C ARG A 179 3.55 24.66 -1.86
N CYS A 180 3.86 23.85 -0.88
CA CYS A 180 3.89 24.26 0.51
C CYS A 180 5.34 24.49 0.93
N SER A 181 5.61 25.56 1.66
CA SER A 181 6.89 25.75 2.35
C SER A 181 7.00 24.73 3.49
N ALA A 182 8.24 24.35 3.81
CA ALA A 182 8.54 23.55 5.00
C ALA A 182 8.53 24.39 6.29
N THR A 183 8.24 25.68 6.19
CA THR A 183 8.11 26.56 7.36
C THR A 183 6.79 26.27 8.07
N LEU A 184 6.79 26.41 9.40
CA LEU A 184 5.60 26.19 10.22
C LEU A 184 4.53 27.28 10.03
N GLU A 185 4.92 28.43 9.48
CA GLU A 185 4.07 29.61 9.37
C GLU A 185 4.27 30.29 8.00
N GLY A 186 3.37 31.22 7.68
CA GLY A 186 3.35 32.00 6.45
C GLY A 186 2.28 31.54 5.46
N GLN A 187 1.99 32.37 4.46
CA GLN A 187 0.93 32.11 3.45
C GLN A 187 1.23 30.87 2.60
N GLU A 188 2.50 30.54 2.41
CA GLU A 188 2.91 29.33 1.69
C GLU A 188 3.00 28.08 2.56
N SER A 189 2.79 28.19 3.88
CA SER A 189 2.84 27.03 4.77
C SER A 189 1.70 26.04 4.49
N LEU A 190 1.94 24.76 4.77
CA LEU A 190 0.89 23.73 4.67
C LEU A 190 -0.30 24.05 5.59
N ALA A 191 -0.03 24.57 6.79
CA ALA A 191 -1.06 24.94 7.75
C ALA A 191 -1.98 26.03 7.20
N HIS A 192 -1.42 27.07 6.57
CA HIS A 192 -2.22 28.14 5.96
C HIS A 192 -3.10 27.61 4.83
N LYS A 193 -2.56 26.77 3.92
CA LYS A 193 -3.35 26.20 2.83
C LYS A 193 -4.48 25.30 3.33
N LEU A 194 -4.25 24.49 4.37
CA LEU A 194 -5.32 23.70 4.99
C LEU A 194 -6.33 24.54 5.76
N LEU A 195 -5.93 25.68 6.32
CA LEU A 195 -6.87 26.61 6.95
C LEU A 195 -7.80 27.25 5.91
N LEU A 196 -7.25 27.64 4.75
CA LEU A 196 -8.06 28.10 3.63
C LEU A 196 -9.04 27.01 3.16
N ALA A 197 -8.56 25.76 3.00
CA ALA A 197 -9.42 24.63 2.65
C ALA A 197 -10.49 24.34 3.72
N TYR A 198 -10.18 24.52 5.00
CA TYR A 198 -11.12 24.34 6.10
C TYR A 198 -12.27 25.36 6.03
N HIS A 199 -11.99 26.61 5.66
CA HIS A 199 -13.02 27.65 5.53
C HIS A 199 -13.80 27.58 4.21
N ASP A 200 -13.21 27.00 3.17
CA ASP A 200 -13.87 26.83 1.88
C ASP A 200 -14.98 25.76 1.97
N THR A 201 -16.17 26.13 1.47
CA THR A 201 -17.36 25.27 1.44
C THR A 201 -17.30 24.18 0.37
N ALA A 202 -16.36 24.28 -0.58
CA ALA A 202 -16.14 23.25 -1.59
C ALA A 202 -15.53 21.96 -0.99
N PHE A 203 -14.85 22.05 0.17
CA PHE A 203 -14.31 20.89 0.86
C PHE A 203 -15.32 20.27 1.81
N ILE A 204 -15.42 18.94 1.72
CA ILE A 204 -16.25 18.13 2.59
C ILE A 204 -15.67 18.21 3.99
N LYS A 205 -16.54 18.45 4.98
CA LYS A 205 -16.23 18.39 6.40
C LYS A 205 -17.27 17.48 7.06
N ASP A 206 -16.87 16.73 8.06
CA ASP A 206 -17.74 15.76 8.73
C ASP A 206 -17.31 15.58 10.19
N SER A 207 -18.13 14.89 11.00
CA SER A 207 -17.76 14.51 12.37
C SER A 207 -16.55 13.58 12.37
N LEU A 208 -15.73 13.63 13.44
CA LEU A 208 -14.59 12.73 13.57
C LEU A 208 -15.03 11.26 13.49
N GLY A 209 -16.15 10.94 14.16
CA GLY A 209 -16.71 9.59 14.16
C GLY A 209 -17.07 9.09 12.76
N ASN A 210 -17.63 9.96 11.90
CA ASN A 210 -17.95 9.59 10.53
C ASN A 210 -16.69 9.45 9.67
N ILE A 211 -15.71 10.35 9.76
CA ILE A 211 -14.45 10.23 9.03
C ILE A 211 -13.72 8.93 9.39
N MET A 212 -13.70 8.57 10.68
CA MET A 212 -13.12 7.32 11.16
C MET A 212 -13.85 6.07 10.64
N ARG A 213 -15.15 6.18 10.32
CA ARG A 213 -15.98 5.12 9.73
C ARG A 213 -15.96 5.12 8.20
N GLN A 214 -15.52 6.20 7.56
CA GLN A 214 -15.34 6.26 6.10
C GLN A 214 -14.17 5.36 5.70
N ARG A 215 -14.43 4.06 5.70
CA ARG A 215 -13.54 3.02 5.21
C ARG A 215 -13.58 3.03 3.68
N SER A 216 -12.46 2.68 3.04
CA SER A 216 -12.49 2.42 1.60
C SER A 216 -13.53 1.35 1.26
N GLU A 217 -14.16 1.43 0.08
CA GLU A 217 -15.14 0.44 -0.40
C GLU A 217 -14.59 -1.01 -0.31
N THR A 218 -13.28 -1.17 -0.53
CA THR A 218 -12.62 -2.48 -0.40
C THR A 218 -12.65 -3.00 1.03
N HIS A 219 -12.43 -2.11 2.00
CA HIS A 219 -12.48 -2.46 3.41
C HIS A 219 -13.91 -2.66 3.92
N GLN A 220 -14.89 -1.88 3.44
CA GLN A 220 -16.32 -2.13 3.75
C GLN A 220 -16.74 -3.52 3.29
N LYS A 221 -16.40 -3.92 2.06
CA LYS A 221 -16.59 -5.31 1.58
C LYS A 221 -15.79 -6.32 2.42
N GLY A 222 -14.66 -5.90 2.96
CA GLY A 222 -13.89 -6.61 3.99
C GLY A 222 -14.72 -6.86 5.25
N GLU A 223 -15.34 -5.84 5.83
CA GLU A 223 -16.15 -5.96 7.04
C GLU A 223 -17.46 -6.74 6.77
N GLU A 224 -18.18 -6.42 5.70
CA GLU A 224 -19.43 -7.11 5.31
C GLU A 224 -19.22 -8.62 5.18
N SER A 225 -18.16 -9.03 4.47
CA SER A 225 -17.92 -10.45 4.30
C SER A 225 -17.37 -11.11 5.57
N VAL A 226 -16.67 -10.40 6.48
CA VAL A 226 -16.38 -10.94 7.83
C VAL A 226 -17.66 -11.15 8.62
N ALA A 227 -18.58 -10.18 8.58
CA ALA A 227 -19.88 -10.27 9.24
C ALA A 227 -20.71 -11.44 8.67
N ALA A 228 -20.70 -11.66 7.36
CA ALA A 228 -21.37 -12.78 6.71
C ALA A 228 -20.86 -14.14 7.22
N TRP A 229 -19.58 -14.27 7.56
CA TRP A 229 -19.02 -15.49 8.14
C TRP A 229 -19.44 -15.72 9.59
N ALA A 230 -19.77 -14.66 10.34
CA ALA A 230 -19.97 -14.76 11.80
C ALA A 230 -21.04 -15.78 12.23
N PRO A 231 -22.25 -15.85 11.62
CA PRO A 231 -23.25 -16.85 11.99
C PRO A 231 -22.76 -18.29 11.78
N LEU A 232 -22.07 -18.54 10.66
CA LEU A 232 -21.57 -19.86 10.30
C LEU A 232 -20.45 -20.31 11.25
N LEU A 233 -19.50 -19.42 11.54
CA LEU A 233 -18.41 -19.67 12.49
C LEU A 233 -18.95 -19.90 13.91
N SER A 234 -19.94 -19.11 14.33
CA SER A 234 -20.58 -19.26 15.63
C SER A 234 -21.33 -20.60 15.75
N ALA A 235 -22.05 -21.01 14.71
CA ALA A 235 -22.73 -22.31 14.67
C ALA A 235 -21.73 -23.49 14.72
N ALA A 236 -20.51 -23.31 14.21
CA ALA A 236 -19.43 -24.28 14.29
C ALA A 236 -18.69 -24.28 15.64
N GLY A 237 -19.17 -23.53 16.63
CA GLY A 237 -18.52 -23.41 17.95
C GLY A 237 -17.15 -22.73 17.90
N MET A 238 -16.86 -21.94 16.86
CA MET A 238 -15.60 -21.21 16.77
C MET A 238 -15.63 -19.97 17.68
N ASP A 239 -14.59 -19.80 18.48
CA ASP A 239 -14.41 -18.60 19.31
C ASP A 239 -14.07 -17.41 18.41
N ILE A 240 -15.11 -16.65 18.05
CA ILE A 240 -14.96 -15.37 17.35
C ILE A 240 -14.53 -14.35 18.39
N ARG A 241 -13.24 -14.30 18.69
CA ARG A 241 -12.69 -13.11 19.33
C ARG A 241 -12.54 -12.06 18.25
N PRO A 242 -13.30 -10.94 18.27
CA PRO A 242 -12.93 -9.76 17.52
C PRO A 242 -11.64 -9.25 18.17
N ARG A 243 -10.52 -9.85 17.80
CA ARG A 243 -9.23 -9.43 18.32
C ARG A 243 -9.03 -8.02 17.76
N GLN A 244 -8.72 -7.08 18.65
CA GLN A 244 -8.04 -5.82 18.32
C GLN A 244 -6.66 -6.15 17.75
N LEU A 245 -6.59 -6.87 16.63
CA LEU A 245 -5.39 -6.88 15.83
C LEU A 245 -5.18 -5.43 15.45
N ARG A 246 -4.01 -4.90 15.80
CA ARG A 246 -3.51 -3.69 15.15
C ARG A 246 -3.36 -4.06 13.69
N TYR A 247 -4.41 -3.76 12.92
CA TYR A 247 -4.54 -4.02 11.48
C TYR A 247 -3.34 -3.48 10.68
N GLU A 248 -2.60 -2.58 11.31
CA GLU A 248 -1.48 -1.82 10.77
C GLU A 248 -0.37 -2.69 10.13
N ASP A 249 -0.20 -3.93 10.60
CA ASP A 249 0.93 -4.75 10.15
C ASP A 249 0.58 -5.93 9.25
N THR A 250 -0.70 -6.28 9.07
CA THR A 250 -1.06 -7.56 8.44
C THR A 250 -1.89 -7.36 7.15
N PRO A 251 -1.65 -8.11 6.05
CA PRO A 251 -2.46 -8.04 4.82
C PRO A 251 -3.86 -8.67 4.97
N VAL A 252 -4.40 -8.72 6.18
CA VAL A 252 -5.43 -9.65 6.61
C VAL A 252 -6.62 -8.87 7.15
N ASP A 253 -7.82 -9.20 6.67
CA ASP A 253 -9.04 -8.53 7.09
C ASP A 253 -9.59 -9.05 8.44
N ALA A 254 -9.34 -10.32 8.77
CA ALA A 254 -9.71 -10.92 10.05
C ALA A 254 -8.88 -12.17 10.35
N VAL A 255 -8.64 -12.43 11.64
CA VAL A 255 -8.06 -13.69 12.12
C VAL A 255 -9.02 -14.36 13.09
N TRP A 256 -9.50 -15.54 12.72
CA TRP A 256 -10.27 -16.41 13.61
C TRP A 256 -9.36 -17.49 14.19
N ARG A 257 -9.84 -18.23 15.20
CA ARG A 257 -9.14 -19.39 15.76
C ARG A 257 -10.06 -20.57 15.97
N TRP A 258 -9.55 -21.76 15.72
CA TRP A 258 -10.24 -23.05 15.92
C TRP A 258 -9.18 -24.13 16.07
N ASN A 259 -9.21 -24.86 17.18
CA ASN A 259 -8.21 -25.88 17.51
C ASN A 259 -6.75 -25.41 17.32
N GLY A 260 -6.47 -24.15 17.69
CA GLY A 260 -5.14 -23.54 17.54
C GLY A 260 -4.77 -23.04 16.14
N LYS A 261 -5.58 -23.34 15.10
CA LYS A 261 -5.38 -22.87 13.71
C LYS A 261 -5.76 -21.40 13.54
N LYS A 262 -5.10 -20.66 12.63
CA LYS A 262 -5.41 -19.26 12.32
C LYS A 262 -6.06 -19.15 10.94
N PHE A 263 -7.19 -18.46 10.87
CA PHE A 263 -7.91 -18.27 9.61
C PHE A 263 -7.66 -16.88 9.06
N LEU A 264 -7.76 -16.74 7.74
CA LEU A 264 -7.56 -15.47 7.07
C LEU A 264 -8.66 -15.21 6.09
N LYS A 265 -9.13 -13.96 6.07
CA LYS A 265 -10.01 -13.49 5.02
C LYS A 265 -9.25 -12.51 4.13
N SER A 266 -9.45 -12.65 2.81
CA SER A 266 -9.14 -11.59 1.84
C SER A 266 -10.43 -11.11 1.17
N ALA A 267 -10.63 -9.80 1.09
CA ALA A 267 -11.72 -9.19 0.36
C ALA A 267 -11.64 -9.54 -1.14
N GLY A 268 -12.71 -10.14 -1.67
CA GLY A 268 -12.87 -10.34 -3.11
C GLY A 268 -13.04 -9.00 -3.82
N ARG A 269 -12.28 -8.75 -4.87
CA ARG A 269 -12.41 -7.54 -5.69
C ARG A 269 -13.05 -7.85 -7.04
N LYS A 270 -14.13 -7.14 -7.38
CA LYS A 270 -14.64 -7.09 -8.77
C LYS A 270 -13.81 -6.09 -9.57
N GLY A 271 -13.08 -6.60 -10.57
CA GLY A 271 -12.67 -5.84 -11.76
C GLY A 271 -11.87 -4.55 -11.54
N ALA A 272 -10.60 -4.65 -11.21
CA ALA A 272 -9.57 -3.67 -11.63
C ALA A 272 -8.19 -4.32 -11.51
N ARG A 273 -7.37 -4.17 -12.55
CA ARG A 273 -6.01 -4.74 -12.64
C ARG A 273 -5.09 -3.90 -11.74
N LEU A 274 -4.92 -4.32 -10.49
CA LEU A 274 -3.86 -3.82 -9.63
C LEU A 274 -2.72 -4.84 -9.60
N THR A 275 -1.50 -4.36 -9.38
CA THR A 275 -0.33 -5.19 -9.11
C THR A 275 -0.55 -5.86 -7.76
N ILE A 276 -1.34 -6.93 -7.74
CA ILE A 276 -1.64 -7.71 -6.54
C ILE A 276 -0.36 -8.49 -6.23
N GLN A 277 0.33 -8.08 -5.17
CA GLN A 277 1.38 -8.88 -4.56
C GLN A 277 0.78 -10.25 -4.21
N LEU A 278 1.44 -11.31 -4.67
CA LEU A 278 1.02 -12.67 -4.38
C LEU A 278 1.19 -12.93 -2.88
N TYR A 279 0.20 -13.58 -2.28
CA TYR A 279 0.35 -14.09 -0.92
C TYR A 279 1.42 -15.19 -0.89
N GLU A 280 2.12 -15.28 0.23
CA GLU A 280 3.07 -16.35 0.53
C GLU A 280 2.39 -17.42 1.39
N GLU A 281 2.86 -18.66 1.30
CA GLU A 281 2.30 -19.82 2.02
C GLU A 281 2.18 -19.60 3.53
N GLN A 282 3.13 -18.88 4.13
CA GLN A 282 3.15 -18.61 5.57
C GLN A 282 2.33 -17.38 6.00
N ASP A 283 1.67 -16.70 5.06
CA ASP A 283 0.85 -15.53 5.40
C ASP A 283 -0.48 -15.98 6.05
N PHE A 284 -0.97 -17.19 5.75
CA PHE A 284 -2.20 -17.76 6.33
C PHE A 284 -2.31 -19.28 6.15
N ASP A 285 -3.15 -19.94 6.96
CA ASP A 285 -3.44 -21.38 6.81
C ASP A 285 -4.63 -21.66 5.85
N LEU A 286 -5.64 -20.77 5.87
CA LEU A 286 -6.89 -20.93 5.13
C LEU A 286 -7.36 -19.57 4.59
N LEU A 287 -7.82 -19.55 3.33
CA LEU A 287 -8.49 -18.43 2.70
C LEU A 287 -10.01 -18.58 2.82
N ALA A 288 -10.65 -17.66 3.52
CA ALA A 288 -12.10 -17.56 3.64
C ALA A 288 -12.65 -16.47 2.71
N VAL A 289 -13.64 -16.81 1.87
CA VAL A 289 -14.32 -15.88 0.97
C VAL A 289 -15.83 -16.10 1.06
N SER A 290 -16.61 -15.04 1.24
CA SER A 290 -18.07 -15.12 1.03
C SER A 290 -18.45 -14.58 -0.34
N VAL A 291 -19.42 -15.24 -0.97
CA VAL A 291 -20.01 -14.80 -2.23
C VAL A 291 -21.23 -13.93 -1.91
N PRO A 292 -21.56 -12.88 -2.69
CA PRO A 292 -22.75 -12.07 -2.44
C PRO A 292 -24.02 -12.91 -2.29
N GLY A 293 -24.85 -12.57 -1.31
CA GLY A 293 -26.13 -13.24 -1.01
C GLY A 293 -26.10 -14.24 0.15
N ASP A 294 -25.05 -14.24 0.99
CA ASP A 294 -24.91 -14.94 2.27
C ASP A 294 -25.21 -16.46 2.28
N ARG A 295 -25.29 -17.07 1.10
CA ARG A 295 -25.55 -18.50 0.93
C ARG A 295 -24.28 -19.32 0.73
N TYR A 296 -23.34 -18.78 -0.04
CA TYR A 296 -22.19 -19.52 -0.52
C TYR A 296 -20.89 -18.96 0.06
N PHE A 297 -20.12 -19.84 0.68
CA PHE A 297 -18.83 -19.53 1.29
C PHE A 297 -17.76 -20.47 0.76
N TYR A 298 -16.53 -19.99 0.64
CA TYR A 298 -15.37 -20.79 0.28
C TYR A 298 -14.35 -20.77 1.39
N LEU A 299 -13.89 -21.95 1.80
CA LEU A 299 -12.79 -22.09 2.75
C LEU A 299 -11.68 -22.95 2.15
N ILE A 300 -10.65 -22.30 1.61
CA ILE A 300 -9.63 -22.98 0.80
C ILE A 300 -8.30 -23.05 1.58
N PRO A 301 -7.75 -24.25 1.83
CA PRO A 301 -6.43 -24.40 2.45
C PRO A 301 -5.32 -23.76 1.63
N THR A 302 -4.37 -23.11 2.30
CA THR A 302 -3.23 -22.46 1.62
C THR A 302 -2.40 -23.45 0.83
N GLU A 303 -2.21 -24.66 1.35
CA GLU A 303 -1.53 -25.75 0.64
C GLU A 303 -2.16 -26.05 -0.74
N VAL A 304 -3.49 -25.98 -0.85
CA VAL A 304 -4.21 -26.15 -2.12
C VAL A 304 -3.94 -24.95 -3.03
N LEU A 305 -3.95 -23.74 -2.50
CA LEU A 305 -3.61 -22.53 -3.28
C LEU A 305 -2.17 -22.56 -3.79
N VAL A 306 -1.23 -23.10 -3.01
CA VAL A 306 0.18 -23.31 -3.41
C VAL A 306 0.25 -24.35 -4.53
N GLN A 307 -0.37 -25.51 -4.36
CA GLN A 307 -0.43 -26.57 -5.38
C GLN A 307 -1.01 -26.07 -6.71
N ARG A 308 -2.00 -25.18 -6.66
CA ARG A 308 -2.64 -24.55 -7.83
C ARG A 308 -1.87 -23.33 -8.38
N GLY A 309 -0.76 -22.94 -7.76
CA GLY A 309 0.07 -21.81 -8.18
C GLY A 309 -0.61 -20.44 -8.02
N LYS A 310 -1.53 -20.33 -7.06
CA LYS A 310 -2.25 -19.09 -6.67
C LYS A 310 -1.56 -18.37 -5.51
N VAL A 311 -0.91 -19.14 -4.64
CA VAL A 311 -0.06 -18.67 -3.53
C VAL A 311 1.35 -19.17 -3.79
N ARG A 312 2.37 -18.41 -3.38
CA ARG A 312 3.76 -18.80 -3.53
C ARG A 312 4.16 -19.75 -2.40
N GLY A 313 4.60 -20.96 -2.76
CA GLY A 313 5.07 -21.97 -1.82
C GLY A 313 6.53 -21.75 -1.38
N ASN A 314 6.85 -22.20 -0.17
CA ASN A 314 8.22 -22.19 0.35
C ASN A 314 9.09 -23.23 -0.39
N GLY A 315 9.87 -22.76 -1.38
CA GLY A 315 10.90 -23.57 -2.05
C GLY A 315 10.68 -23.86 -3.52
N GLU A 316 9.52 -23.52 -4.09
CA GLU A 316 9.28 -23.70 -5.53
C GLU A 316 9.44 -22.38 -6.29
N ARG A 317 10.33 -22.36 -7.30
CA ARG A 317 10.41 -21.29 -8.32
C ARG A 317 9.20 -21.29 -9.28
N ARG A 318 8.11 -22.02 -8.97
CA ARG A 318 6.95 -22.10 -9.88
C ARG A 318 6.43 -20.69 -10.13
N LYS A 319 6.39 -20.32 -11.42
CA LYS A 319 5.71 -19.08 -11.85
C LYS A 319 4.26 -19.22 -11.41
N CYS A 320 3.84 -18.39 -10.47
CA CYS A 320 2.42 -18.28 -10.13
C CYS A 320 1.66 -17.97 -11.43
N SER A 321 0.70 -18.83 -11.78
CA SER A 321 -0.03 -18.75 -13.04
C SER A 321 -1.04 -17.59 -13.05
N GLY A 322 -1.30 -17.00 -11.89
CA GLY A 322 -2.01 -15.75 -11.69
C GLY A 322 -2.31 -15.50 -10.21
N SER A 323 -2.47 -14.23 -9.82
CA SER A 323 -2.84 -13.81 -8.46
C SER A 323 -4.35 -13.75 -8.22
N SER A 324 -5.15 -14.12 -9.22
CA SER A 324 -6.61 -14.02 -9.16
C SER A 324 -7.25 -15.40 -9.07
N LEU A 325 -8.27 -15.49 -8.22
CA LEU A 325 -9.14 -16.65 -8.06
C LEU A 325 -10.53 -16.30 -8.58
N TYR A 326 -11.07 -17.14 -9.46
CA TYR A 326 -12.41 -16.98 -10.01
C TYR A 326 -13.34 -18.00 -9.38
N LEU A 327 -14.07 -17.58 -8.35
CA LEU A 327 -15.04 -18.37 -7.60
C LEU A 327 -16.44 -18.19 -8.18
N TRP A 328 -17.23 -19.27 -8.24
CA TRP A 328 -18.51 -19.30 -8.94
C TRP A 328 -19.53 -20.09 -8.13
N THR A 329 -20.70 -19.50 -7.88
CA THR A 329 -21.83 -20.25 -7.33
C THR A 329 -22.18 -21.44 -8.23
N PRO A 330 -22.84 -22.50 -7.72
CA PRO A 330 -23.27 -23.64 -8.54
C PRO A 330 -24.06 -23.22 -9.79
N GLU A 331 -24.97 -22.25 -9.66
CA GLU A 331 -25.75 -21.72 -10.78
C GLU A 331 -24.86 -21.02 -11.80
N ALA A 332 -23.90 -20.23 -11.33
CA ALA A 332 -22.96 -19.52 -12.19
C ALA A 332 -22.03 -20.51 -12.92
N GLN A 333 -21.65 -21.62 -12.29
CA GLN A 333 -20.87 -22.69 -12.95
C GLN A 333 -21.66 -23.34 -14.08
N VAL A 334 -22.95 -23.65 -13.86
CA VAL A 334 -23.83 -24.20 -14.91
C VAL A 334 -23.92 -23.23 -16.09
N MET A 335 -24.10 -21.93 -15.83
CA MET A 335 -24.13 -20.91 -16.88
C MET A 335 -22.80 -20.81 -17.64
N GLN A 336 -21.66 -20.90 -16.93
CA GLN A 336 -20.35 -20.84 -17.56
C GLN A 336 -20.06 -22.06 -18.43
N LYS A 337 -20.43 -23.26 -17.99
CA LYS A 337 -20.32 -24.49 -18.80
C LYS A 337 -21.11 -24.37 -20.09
N ARG A 338 -22.36 -23.89 -20.02
CA ARG A 338 -23.18 -23.61 -21.22
C ARG A 338 -22.53 -22.59 -22.17
N LYS A 339 -21.88 -21.55 -21.62
CA LYS A 339 -21.15 -20.57 -22.44
C LYS A 339 -19.95 -21.22 -23.15
N GLU A 340 -19.21 -22.07 -22.45
CA GLU A 340 -18.06 -22.79 -23.00
C GLU A 340 -18.49 -23.79 -24.09
N GLU A 341 -19.61 -24.50 -23.89
CA GLU A 341 -20.24 -25.38 -24.89
C GLU A 341 -20.65 -24.61 -26.16
N ASN A 342 -21.13 -23.37 -26.00
CA ASN A 342 -21.49 -22.48 -27.11
C ASN A 342 -20.29 -21.73 -27.71
N GLY A 343 -19.04 -22.12 -27.40
CA GLY A 343 -17.83 -21.53 -27.96
C GLY A 343 -17.51 -20.11 -27.44
N CYS A 344 -18.21 -19.61 -26.42
CA CYS A 344 -17.92 -18.30 -25.84
C CYS A 344 -16.68 -18.36 -24.95
N ARG A 345 -15.63 -17.61 -25.31
CA ARG A 345 -14.40 -17.51 -24.50
C ARG A 345 -14.63 -16.65 -23.25
N GLY A 346 -15.06 -17.27 -22.15
CA GLY A 346 -15.09 -16.66 -20.82
C GLY A 346 -13.75 -16.71 -20.09
N ARG A 347 -13.67 -16.06 -18.91
CA ARG A 347 -12.54 -16.28 -18.00
C ARG A 347 -12.64 -17.71 -17.46
N LYS A 348 -11.54 -18.47 -17.49
CA LYS A 348 -11.52 -19.84 -16.96
C LYS A 348 -11.88 -19.81 -15.47
N ALA A 349 -12.98 -20.48 -15.12
CA ALA A 349 -13.38 -20.68 -13.74
C ALA A 349 -12.37 -21.57 -13.03
N ASP A 350 -12.10 -21.28 -11.76
CA ASP A 350 -11.33 -22.16 -10.89
C ASP A 350 -12.25 -23.26 -10.35
N PHE A 351 -12.75 -24.15 -11.23
CA PHE A 351 -13.75 -25.17 -10.89
C PHE A 351 -13.31 -26.09 -9.74
N TRP A 352 -12.01 -26.30 -9.57
CA TRP A 352 -11.46 -27.05 -8.44
C TRP A 352 -11.82 -26.46 -7.07
N ALA A 353 -12.13 -25.16 -7.00
CA ALA A 353 -12.50 -24.52 -5.75
C ALA A 353 -13.89 -24.96 -5.25
N SER A 354 -14.73 -25.59 -6.08
CA SER A 354 -16.05 -26.08 -5.66
C SER A 354 -15.96 -27.17 -4.59
N GLU A 355 -14.83 -27.88 -4.50
CA GLU A 355 -14.53 -28.82 -3.42
C GLU A 355 -14.46 -28.12 -2.05
N TYR A 356 -14.28 -26.81 -2.02
CA TYR A 356 -14.15 -26.01 -0.80
C TYR A 356 -15.35 -25.08 -0.59
N LEU A 357 -16.41 -25.26 -1.38
CA LEU A 357 -17.66 -24.51 -1.27
C LEU A 357 -18.51 -25.06 -0.11
N ILE A 358 -19.08 -24.14 0.65
CA ILE A 358 -20.06 -24.37 1.71
C ILE A 358 -21.36 -23.70 1.25
N ASP A 359 -22.44 -24.46 1.15
CA ASP A 359 -23.80 -23.97 0.91
C ASP A 359 -24.55 -23.99 2.24
N THR A 360 -24.92 -22.82 2.75
CA THR A 360 -25.64 -22.72 4.03
C THR A 360 -27.11 -23.14 3.95
N CYS A 361 -27.58 -23.54 2.77
CA CYS A 361 -28.89 -24.16 2.60
C CYS A 361 -28.82 -25.69 2.45
N ALA A 362 -27.63 -26.30 2.53
CA ALA A 362 -27.52 -27.75 2.53
C ALA A 362 -28.12 -28.37 3.80
N ASP A 363 -28.65 -29.59 3.68
CA ASP A 363 -29.37 -30.30 4.75
C ASP A 363 -28.48 -30.63 5.97
N ASP A 364 -27.15 -30.53 5.83
CA ASP A 364 -26.16 -30.82 6.87
C ASP A 364 -26.04 -29.72 7.96
N GLY A 365 -26.98 -28.78 7.99
CA GLY A 365 -27.03 -27.74 9.01
C GLY A 365 -25.89 -26.74 8.92
N ARG A 366 -25.32 -26.53 7.71
CA ARG A 366 -24.31 -25.50 7.38
C ARG A 366 -22.89 -25.80 7.86
N VAL A 367 -22.76 -26.60 8.91
CA VAL A 367 -21.53 -26.75 9.70
C VAL A 367 -20.77 -28.03 9.36
N GLY A 368 -21.46 -29.08 8.88
CA GLY A 368 -20.83 -30.37 8.54
C GLY A 368 -19.72 -30.22 7.50
N ARG A 369 -20.03 -29.57 6.36
CA ARG A 369 -19.02 -29.28 5.34
C ARG A 369 -17.87 -28.41 5.84
N LEU A 370 -18.17 -27.42 6.67
CA LEU A 370 -17.15 -26.56 7.27
C LEU A 370 -16.17 -27.40 8.11
N HIS A 371 -16.66 -28.23 9.03
CA HIS A 371 -15.80 -29.12 9.83
C HIS A 371 -14.97 -30.07 8.96
N ALA A 372 -15.56 -30.67 7.93
CA ALA A 372 -14.83 -31.58 7.04
C ALA A 372 -13.62 -30.88 6.37
N ILE A 373 -13.79 -29.64 5.91
CA ILE A 373 -12.68 -28.85 5.36
C ILE A 373 -11.64 -28.52 6.44
N LEU A 374 -12.11 -28.10 7.62
CA LEU A 374 -11.25 -27.72 8.74
C LEU A 374 -10.38 -28.87 9.27
N GLU A 375 -10.95 -30.08 9.32
CA GLU A 375 -10.26 -31.31 9.75
C GLU A 375 -9.26 -31.78 8.69
N GLY A 376 -9.62 -31.66 7.41
CA GLY A 376 -8.76 -32.05 6.29
C GLY A 376 -7.56 -31.12 6.05
N ALA A 377 -7.65 -29.85 6.44
CA ALA A 377 -6.59 -28.87 6.26
C ALA A 377 -5.37 -29.17 7.16
N LYS A 378 -4.20 -29.42 6.57
CA LYS A 378 -2.96 -29.61 7.35
C LYS A 378 -2.44 -28.26 7.85
N CYS A 379 -1.90 -28.25 9.07
CA CYS A 379 -1.29 -27.04 9.62
C CYS A 379 0.07 -26.78 8.96
N SER A 380 0.30 -25.53 8.53
CA SER A 380 1.66 -25.05 8.33
C SER A 380 2.36 -25.02 9.71
N LYS A 381 3.54 -25.61 9.83
CA LYS A 381 4.31 -25.65 11.09
C LYS A 381 5.02 -24.34 11.36
#